data_AF-A0A936TIC8-F1
#
_entry.id   AF-A0A936TIC8-F1
#
_cell.length_a   1.000
_cell.length_b   1.000
_cell.length_c   1.000
_cell.angle_alpha   90.00
_cell.angle_beta   90.00
_cell.angle_gamma   90.00
#
_symmetry.space_group_name_H-M   'P 1'
#
loop_
_entity.id
_entity.type
_entity.pdbx_description
1 polymer ?
#
loop_
_entity_poly.entity_id
_entity_poly.type
_entity_poly.pdbx_seq_one_letter_code
_entity_poly.pdbx_strand_id
1 'polypeptide(L)'
;MKKSLWTVEPSEARSILGKGLEGEPDFPDAIHDLDYLASRLGEWPPLLDLVNAFLRKSVEFEYRTVQGAILRANRALDKRGLVYFDVNRIEDRNETAAKAIEICLEWLSPEERERFYELAAFPADTEITLDQINQLWSGTCEIDGSGTIAICRKLHDLSLLLKFDKATGIIQISEVIREYLKNSNPL
;
A
#
# COMPACT_ATOMS: atom_id res chain seq x y z
N MET A 1 -19.63 -22.46 5.34
CA MET A 1 -19.07 -21.16 5.72
C MET A 1 -19.65 -20.10 4.79
N LYS A 2 -20.28 -19.05 5.31
CA LYS A 2 -20.64 -17.89 4.48
C LYS A 2 -19.36 -17.12 4.21
N LYS A 3 -18.99 -16.99 2.94
CA LYS A 3 -17.86 -16.14 2.51
C LYS A 3 -18.14 -14.72 2.98
N SER A 4 -17.14 -14.06 3.58
CA SER A 4 -17.27 -12.67 4.00
C SER A 4 -17.43 -11.80 2.76
N LEU A 5 -18.28 -10.76 2.80
CA LEU A 5 -18.49 -9.80 1.70
C LEU A 5 -17.22 -9.02 1.32
N TRP A 6 -16.14 -9.19 2.09
CA TRP A 6 -14.94 -8.38 2.06
C TRP A 6 -13.69 -9.14 1.59
N THR A 7 -13.79 -10.45 1.29
CA THR A 7 -12.63 -11.28 0.93
C THR A 7 -12.66 -11.79 -0.50
N VAL A 8 -11.43 -11.89 -1.03
CA VAL A 8 -11.02 -12.61 -2.23
C VAL A 8 -11.64 -13.98 -2.40
N GLU A 9 -11.75 -14.57 -3.59
CA GLU A 9 -11.42 -16.02 -3.69
C GLU A 9 -9.89 -16.19 -3.59
N PRO A 10 -9.36 -17.30 -3.06
CA PRO A 10 -7.91 -17.51 -2.93
C PRO A 10 -7.13 -17.31 -4.24
N SER A 11 -7.66 -17.80 -5.36
CA SER A 11 -7.04 -17.63 -6.67
C SER A 11 -7.02 -16.18 -7.16
N GLU A 12 -8.05 -15.42 -6.82
CA GLU A 12 -8.12 -13.98 -7.12
C GLU A 12 -7.16 -13.21 -6.20
N ALA A 13 -7.08 -13.58 -4.92
CA ALA A 13 -6.17 -12.98 -3.96
C ALA A 13 -4.70 -13.15 -4.40
N ARG A 14 -4.32 -14.36 -4.83
CA ARG A 14 -3.01 -14.61 -5.46
C ARG A 14 -2.81 -13.76 -6.70
N SER A 15 -3.82 -13.63 -7.56
CA SER A 15 -3.72 -12.83 -8.79
C SER A 15 -3.47 -11.35 -8.48
N ILE A 16 -4.12 -10.78 -7.46
CA ILE A 16 -3.88 -9.41 -7.00
C ILE A 16 -2.45 -9.31 -6.47
N LEU A 17 -2.06 -10.22 -5.58
CA LEU A 17 -0.76 -10.19 -4.91
C LEU A 17 0.42 -10.39 -5.88
N GLY A 18 0.24 -11.20 -6.91
CA GLY A 18 1.25 -11.50 -7.95
C GLY A 18 1.24 -10.55 -9.14
N LYS A 19 0.30 -9.59 -9.19
CA LYS A 19 0.14 -8.69 -10.34
C LYS A 19 1.42 -7.90 -10.62
N GLY A 20 1.85 -7.88 -11.88
CA GLY A 20 3.05 -7.18 -12.33
C GLY A 20 4.36 -7.92 -12.03
N LEU A 21 4.30 -9.16 -11.52
CA LEU A 21 5.45 -10.03 -11.28
C LEU A 21 5.45 -11.27 -12.19
N GLU A 22 4.41 -11.46 -13.01
CA GLU A 22 4.19 -12.67 -13.81
C GLU A 22 5.26 -12.89 -14.90
N GLY A 23 6.00 -11.83 -15.24
CA GLY A 23 7.11 -11.88 -16.18
C GLY A 23 8.45 -12.28 -15.56
N GLU A 24 8.54 -12.37 -14.23
CA GLU A 24 9.78 -12.73 -13.55
C GLU A 24 10.09 -14.23 -13.69
N PRO A 25 11.36 -14.62 -13.90
CA PRO A 25 11.72 -16.01 -14.18
C PRO A 25 11.30 -17.01 -13.10
N ASP A 26 11.31 -16.62 -11.82
CA ASP A 26 10.96 -17.48 -10.69
C ASP A 26 9.49 -17.38 -10.26
N PHE A 27 8.66 -16.61 -10.99
CA PHE A 27 7.25 -16.46 -10.65
C PHE A 27 6.46 -17.78 -10.57
N PRO A 28 6.65 -18.76 -11.49
CA PRO A 28 5.97 -20.06 -11.38
C PRO A 28 6.30 -20.81 -10.08
N ASP A 29 7.53 -20.68 -9.58
CA ASP A 29 7.99 -21.33 -8.36
C ASP A 29 7.50 -20.59 -7.09
N ALA A 30 7.05 -19.35 -7.23
CA ALA A 30 6.56 -18.51 -6.15
C ALA A 30 5.05 -18.66 -5.87
N ILE A 31 4.30 -19.40 -6.69
CA ILE A 31 2.82 -19.51 -6.62
C ILE A 31 2.34 -19.94 -5.22
N HIS A 32 2.96 -20.97 -4.64
CA HIS A 32 2.57 -21.49 -3.33
C HIS A 32 2.86 -20.48 -2.20
N ASP A 33 3.98 -19.75 -2.30
CA ASP A 33 4.36 -18.73 -1.32
C ASP A 33 3.43 -17.50 -1.42
N LEU A 34 2.97 -17.15 -2.62
CA LEU A 34 1.95 -16.13 -2.83
C LEU A 34 0.60 -16.55 -2.24
N ASP A 35 0.16 -17.81 -2.44
CA ASP A 35 -1.06 -18.32 -1.82
C ASP A 35 -0.98 -18.26 -0.30
N TYR A 36 0.14 -18.67 0.28
CA TYR A 36 0.37 -18.58 1.72
C TYR A 36 0.31 -17.13 2.21
N LEU A 37 1.04 -16.21 1.56
CA LEU A 37 1.03 -14.80 1.93
C LEU A 37 -0.37 -14.18 1.78
N ALA A 38 -1.10 -14.48 0.70
CA ALA A 38 -2.47 -14.02 0.51
C ALA A 38 -3.41 -14.48 1.65
N SER A 39 -3.27 -15.74 2.09
CA SER A 39 -4.05 -16.28 3.21
C SER A 39 -3.73 -15.58 4.54
N ARG A 40 -2.45 -15.22 4.77
CA ARG A 40 -2.03 -14.46 5.96
C ARG A 40 -2.61 -13.05 5.98
N LEU A 41 -2.83 -12.48 4.81
CA LEU A 41 -3.45 -11.17 4.58
C LEU A 41 -4.97 -11.25 4.54
N GLY A 42 -5.57 -12.37 4.99
CA GLY A 42 -7.00 -12.55 5.10
C GLY A 42 -7.74 -12.39 3.77
N GLU A 43 -7.01 -12.50 2.64
CA GLU A 43 -7.52 -12.32 1.28
C GLU A 43 -8.25 -10.97 1.08
N TRP A 44 -7.85 -9.94 1.83
CA TRP A 44 -8.49 -8.63 1.81
C TRP A 44 -7.87 -7.71 0.74
N PRO A 45 -8.60 -7.30 -0.33
CA PRO A 45 -7.99 -6.63 -1.49
C PRO A 45 -7.10 -5.42 -1.19
N PRO A 46 -7.49 -4.43 -0.36
CA PRO A 46 -6.64 -3.28 -0.07
C PRO A 46 -5.28 -3.66 0.53
N LEU A 47 -5.25 -4.72 1.34
CA LEU A 47 -4.04 -5.21 1.95
C LEU A 47 -3.17 -5.97 0.95
N LEU A 48 -3.81 -6.75 0.07
CA LEU A 48 -3.13 -7.43 -1.03
C LEU A 48 -2.47 -6.41 -1.98
N ASP A 49 -3.13 -5.29 -2.28
CA ASP A 49 -2.58 -4.22 -3.13
C ASP A 49 -1.38 -3.51 -2.48
N LEU A 50 -1.43 -3.25 -1.17
CA LEU A 50 -0.29 -2.68 -0.42
C LEU A 50 0.91 -3.63 -0.45
N VAL A 51 0.69 -4.92 -0.14
CA VAL A 51 1.79 -5.88 -0.12
C VAL A 51 2.29 -6.19 -1.53
N ASN A 52 1.42 -6.24 -2.54
CA ASN A 52 1.84 -6.35 -3.94
C ASN A 52 2.78 -5.20 -4.34
N ALA A 53 2.43 -3.96 -3.99
CA ALA A 53 3.29 -2.81 -4.28
C ALA A 53 4.67 -2.94 -3.63
N PHE A 54 4.71 -3.41 -2.38
CA PHE A 54 5.97 -3.73 -1.72
C PHE A 54 6.78 -4.83 -2.43
N LEU A 55 6.11 -5.90 -2.90
CA LEU A 55 6.76 -6.99 -3.63
C LEU A 55 7.36 -6.50 -4.95
N ARG A 56 6.57 -5.78 -5.76
CA ARG A 56 7.03 -5.15 -7.01
C ARG A 56 8.22 -4.26 -6.76
N LYS A 57 8.17 -3.42 -5.73
CA LYS A 57 9.29 -2.53 -5.39
C LYS A 57 10.54 -3.29 -4.95
N SER A 58 10.37 -4.36 -4.20
CA SER A 58 11.48 -5.20 -3.72
C SER A 58 12.20 -5.91 -4.88
N VAL A 59 11.45 -6.42 -5.86
CA VAL A 59 12.01 -7.02 -7.08
C VAL A 59 12.74 -5.97 -7.91
N GLU A 60 12.11 -4.82 -8.16
CA GLU A 60 12.68 -3.71 -8.95
C GLU A 60 13.98 -3.17 -8.36
N PHE A 61 14.02 -2.86 -7.05
CA PHE A 61 15.13 -2.12 -6.44
C PHE A 61 16.28 -2.98 -5.95
N GLU A 62 16.03 -4.22 -5.53
CA GLU A 62 17.05 -5.06 -4.89
C GLU A 62 17.54 -6.20 -5.79
N TYR A 63 17.13 -6.22 -7.07
CA TYR A 63 17.37 -7.33 -8.02
C TYR A 63 17.02 -8.69 -7.41
N ARG A 64 15.96 -8.71 -6.60
CA ARG A 64 15.53 -9.91 -5.91
C ARG A 64 14.58 -10.69 -6.77
N THR A 65 14.63 -12.00 -6.58
CA THR A 65 13.63 -12.92 -7.09
C THR A 65 12.28 -12.67 -6.41
N VAL A 66 11.19 -13.08 -7.04
CA VAL A 66 9.84 -13.00 -6.46
C VAL A 66 9.79 -13.69 -5.11
N GLN A 67 10.38 -14.89 -4.99
CA GLN A 67 10.49 -15.61 -3.72
C GLN A 67 11.25 -14.81 -2.65
N GLY A 68 12.33 -14.12 -3.04
CA GLY A 68 13.10 -13.26 -2.14
C GLY A 68 12.28 -12.07 -1.62
N ALA A 69 11.46 -11.47 -2.48
CA ALA A 69 10.54 -10.39 -2.11
C ALA A 69 9.45 -10.90 -1.14
N ILE A 70 8.87 -12.09 -1.40
CA ILE A 70 7.86 -12.70 -0.53
C ILE A 70 8.45 -13.03 0.85
N LEU A 71 9.66 -13.58 0.90
CA LEU A 71 10.35 -13.84 2.17
C LEU A 71 10.59 -12.55 2.96
N ARG A 72 10.98 -11.47 2.28
CA ARG A 72 11.16 -10.15 2.91
C ARG A 72 9.84 -9.62 3.45
N ALA A 73 8.75 -9.69 2.68
CA ALA A 73 7.43 -9.25 3.10
C ALA A 73 6.96 -10.00 4.36
N ASN A 74 7.05 -11.34 4.35
CA ASN A 74 6.72 -12.16 5.50
C ASN A 74 7.52 -11.76 6.75
N ARG A 75 8.85 -11.60 6.63
CA ARG A 75 9.70 -11.18 7.76
C ARG A 75 9.34 -9.79 8.28
N ALA A 76 9.02 -8.86 7.39
CA ALA A 76 8.65 -7.49 7.77
C ALA A 76 7.30 -7.44 8.50
N LEU A 77 6.34 -8.28 8.07
CA LEU A 77 5.04 -8.47 8.73
C LEU A 77 5.21 -9.19 10.09
N ASP A 78 6.02 -10.25 10.16
CA ASP A 78 6.32 -10.98 11.40
C ASP A 78 6.95 -10.07 12.46
N LYS A 79 7.93 -9.24 12.06
CA LYS A 79 8.60 -8.27 12.94
C LYS A 79 7.62 -7.26 13.55
N ARG A 80 6.53 -6.96 12.83
CA ARG A 80 5.46 -6.07 13.27
C ARG A 80 4.33 -6.82 13.99
N GLY A 81 4.52 -8.11 14.27
CA GLY A 81 3.57 -8.94 15.02
C GLY A 81 2.32 -9.32 14.21
N LEU A 82 2.37 -9.26 12.88
CA LEU A 82 1.31 -9.84 12.06
C LEU A 82 1.62 -11.33 11.86
N VAL A 83 0.91 -12.23 12.53
CA VAL A 83 1.05 -13.67 12.32
C VAL A 83 -0.06 -14.19 11.41
N TYR A 84 -1.31 -13.85 11.71
CA TYR A 84 -2.50 -14.15 10.93
C TYR A 84 -3.52 -13.02 11.08
N PHE A 85 -4.23 -12.69 10.01
CA PHE A 85 -5.23 -11.62 10.00
C PHE A 85 -6.64 -12.17 9.79
N ASP A 86 -7.54 -11.90 10.73
CA ASP A 86 -8.98 -12.15 10.56
C ASP A 86 -9.69 -10.87 10.10
N VAL A 87 -9.99 -10.83 8.81
CA VAL A 87 -10.72 -9.74 8.16
C VAL A 87 -12.12 -9.49 8.74
N ASN A 88 -12.70 -10.36 9.57
CA ASN A 88 -14.02 -10.13 10.15
C ASN A 88 -13.99 -9.33 11.46
N ARG A 89 -12.80 -9.05 12.01
CA ARG A 89 -12.62 -8.24 13.23
C ARG A 89 -12.15 -6.84 12.82
N ILE A 90 -12.93 -5.82 13.16
CA ILE A 90 -12.68 -4.44 12.69
C ILE A 90 -11.37 -3.91 13.27
N GLU A 91 -11.09 -4.20 14.53
CA GLU A 91 -9.85 -3.83 15.20
C GLU A 91 -8.63 -4.44 14.48
N ASP A 92 -8.74 -5.71 14.08
CA ASP A 92 -7.69 -6.40 13.34
C ASP A 92 -7.45 -5.77 11.95
N ARG A 93 -8.48 -5.21 11.29
CA ARG A 93 -8.36 -4.59 9.95
C ARG A 93 -7.44 -3.38 9.99
N ASN A 94 -7.72 -2.45 10.90
CA ASN A 94 -6.98 -1.21 11.00
C ASN A 94 -5.55 -1.47 11.46
N GLU A 95 -5.36 -2.34 12.45
CA GLU A 95 -4.03 -2.70 12.94
C GLU A 95 -3.20 -3.41 11.85
N THR A 96 -3.80 -4.34 11.12
CA THR A 96 -3.13 -5.06 10.03
C THR A 96 -2.77 -4.14 8.87
N ALA A 97 -3.71 -3.28 8.45
CA ALA A 97 -3.46 -2.29 7.41
C ALA A 97 -2.31 -1.36 7.82
N ALA A 98 -2.29 -0.88 9.07
CA ALA A 98 -1.21 -0.06 9.59
C ALA A 98 0.14 -0.77 9.46
N LYS A 99 0.24 -2.05 9.84
CA LYS A 99 1.50 -2.81 9.71
C LYS A 99 1.97 -2.94 8.27
N ALA A 100 1.07 -3.10 7.29
CA ALA A 100 1.43 -3.15 5.88
C ALA A 100 1.82 -1.78 5.32
N ILE A 101 1.10 -0.71 5.69
CA ILE A 101 1.44 0.66 5.34
C ILE A 101 2.86 0.99 5.84
N GLU A 102 3.17 0.68 7.10
CA GLU A 102 4.50 0.88 7.70
C GLU A 102 5.63 0.18 6.96
N ILE A 103 5.35 -0.92 6.27
CA ILE A 103 6.34 -1.61 5.42
C ILE A 103 6.52 -0.86 4.10
N CYS A 104 5.45 -0.35 3.49
CA CYS A 104 5.53 0.49 2.29
C CYS A 104 6.25 1.81 2.57
N LEU A 105 6.06 2.41 3.75
CA LEU A 105 6.74 3.64 4.15
C LEU A 105 8.27 3.49 4.23
N GLU A 106 8.80 2.27 4.39
CA GLU A 106 10.26 2.02 4.33
C GLU A 106 10.89 2.50 3.01
N TRP A 107 10.11 2.59 1.92
CA TRP A 107 10.55 3.07 0.60
C TRP A 107 10.51 4.60 0.43
N LEU A 108 9.97 5.31 1.42
CA LEU A 108 9.89 6.77 1.43
C LEU A 108 11.02 7.38 2.27
N SER A 109 11.56 8.50 1.79
CA SER A 109 12.45 9.36 2.59
C SER A 109 11.69 9.99 3.77
N PRO A 110 12.38 10.48 4.80
CA PRO A 110 11.73 11.19 5.90
C PRO A 110 10.80 12.32 5.42
N GLU A 111 11.24 13.11 4.45
CA GLU A 111 10.48 14.24 3.90
C GLU A 111 9.25 13.77 3.12
N GLU A 112 9.37 12.70 2.32
CA GLU A 112 8.23 12.12 1.61
C GLU A 112 7.19 11.53 2.58
N ARG A 113 7.62 10.98 3.73
CA ARG A 113 6.71 10.50 4.78
C ARG A 113 5.96 11.64 5.43
N GLU A 114 6.61 12.78 5.71
CA GLU A 114 5.91 13.97 6.21
C GLU A 114 4.81 14.42 5.24
N ARG A 115 5.12 14.46 3.93
CA ARG A 115 4.14 14.81 2.90
C ARG A 115 2.98 13.82 2.83
N PHE A 116 3.24 12.53 3.03
CA PHE A 116 2.21 11.51 3.18
C PHE A 116 1.33 11.77 4.42
N TYR A 117 1.91 12.07 5.58
CA TYR A 117 1.16 12.35 6.80
C TYR A 117 0.29 13.60 6.70
N GLU A 118 0.73 14.63 5.96
CA GLU A 118 -0.05 15.84 5.72
C GLU A 118 -1.33 15.59 4.91
N LEU A 119 -1.41 14.49 4.16
CA LEU A 119 -2.65 14.08 3.48
C LEU A 119 -3.80 13.78 4.47
N ALA A 120 -3.52 13.70 5.78
CA ALA A 120 -4.50 13.74 6.86
C ALA A 120 -5.41 15.00 6.84
N ALA A 121 -5.12 16.01 6.01
CA ALA A 121 -6.03 17.12 5.78
C ALA A 121 -7.23 16.78 4.85
N PHE A 122 -7.15 15.74 4.01
CA PHE A 122 -8.12 15.48 2.94
C PHE A 122 -9.06 14.29 3.18
N PRO A 123 -10.36 14.41 2.89
CA PRO A 123 -11.30 13.29 3.06
C PRO A 123 -10.94 12.08 2.19
N ALA A 124 -11.30 10.89 2.68
CA ALA A 124 -11.23 9.67 1.89
C ALA A 124 -12.26 9.66 0.75
N ASP A 125 -12.02 8.81 -0.25
CA ASP A 125 -12.90 8.47 -1.37
C ASP A 125 -13.46 9.69 -2.12
N THR A 126 -12.75 10.81 -2.03
CA THR A 126 -13.09 12.09 -2.64
C THR A 126 -11.98 12.47 -3.62
N GLU A 127 -12.36 13.01 -4.77
CA GLU A 127 -11.39 13.54 -5.73
C GLU A 127 -10.71 14.79 -5.17
N ILE A 128 -9.38 14.74 -5.09
CA ILE A 128 -8.52 15.82 -4.63
C ILE A 128 -7.65 16.24 -5.81
N THR A 129 -7.55 17.54 -6.07
CA THR A 129 -6.72 18.03 -7.18
C THR A 129 -5.26 18.15 -6.76
N LEU A 130 -4.34 17.94 -7.71
CA LEU A 130 -2.91 18.17 -7.48
C LEU A 130 -2.62 19.62 -7.08
N ASP A 131 -3.43 20.58 -7.52
CA ASP A 131 -3.32 21.97 -7.08
C ASP A 131 -3.60 22.13 -5.59
N GLN A 132 -4.59 21.42 -5.04
CA GLN A 132 -4.87 21.41 -3.60
C GLN A 132 -3.71 20.80 -2.80
N ILE A 133 -3.13 19.71 -3.31
CA ILE A 133 -1.95 19.08 -2.68
C ILE A 133 -0.75 20.03 -2.73
N ASN A 134 -0.51 20.64 -3.89
CA ASN A 134 0.59 21.58 -4.07
C ASN A 134 0.41 22.82 -3.17
N GLN A 135 -0.82 23.31 -2.99
CA GLN A 135 -1.11 24.40 -2.08
C GLN A 135 -0.83 24.02 -0.62
N LEU A 136 -1.21 22.79 -0.20
CA LEU A 136 -0.89 22.30 1.14
C LEU A 136 0.62 22.23 1.34
N TRP A 137 1.33 21.57 0.43
CA TRP A 137 2.76 21.32 0.58
C TRP A 137 3.63 22.54 0.37
N SER A 138 3.23 23.50 -0.47
CA SER A 138 3.93 24.79 -0.56
C SER A 138 3.81 25.64 0.72
N GLY A 139 2.78 25.37 1.53
CA GLY A 139 2.62 26.00 2.86
C GLY A 139 3.49 25.34 3.94
N THR A 140 3.91 24.10 3.76
CA THR A 140 4.69 23.32 4.76
C THR A 140 6.15 23.10 4.36
N CYS A 141 6.48 23.21 3.07
CA CYS A 141 7.84 23.12 2.52
C CYS A 141 7.96 23.84 1.17
N GLU A 142 9.19 24.11 0.72
CA GLU A 142 9.42 24.66 -0.63
C GLU A 142 9.40 23.55 -1.70
N ILE A 143 8.22 22.95 -1.94
CA ILE A 143 8.02 22.02 -3.05
C ILE A 143 7.27 22.70 -4.20
N ASP A 144 7.74 22.46 -5.42
CA ASP A 144 7.05 22.91 -6.62
C ASP A 144 6.07 21.85 -7.15
N GLY A 145 5.28 22.21 -8.16
CA GLY A 145 4.30 21.30 -8.76
C GLY A 145 4.91 20.02 -9.33
N SER A 146 6.17 20.06 -9.77
CA SER A 146 6.86 18.89 -10.32
C SER A 146 7.25 17.91 -9.22
N GLY A 147 7.72 18.42 -8.07
CA GLY A 147 7.96 17.66 -6.86
C GLY A 147 6.67 17.05 -6.31
N THR A 148 5.58 17.82 -6.30
CA THR A 148 4.26 17.34 -5.87
C THR A 148 3.81 16.13 -6.71
N ILE A 149 3.93 16.22 -8.04
CA ILE A 149 3.62 15.12 -8.96
C ILE A 149 4.51 13.89 -8.69
N ALA A 150 5.80 14.10 -8.44
CA ALA A 150 6.74 13.02 -8.21
C ALA A 150 6.40 12.24 -6.93
N ILE A 151 6.10 12.94 -5.82
CA ILE A 151 5.69 12.31 -4.56
C ILE A 151 4.35 11.60 -4.74
N CYS A 152 3.34 12.24 -5.33
CA CYS A 152 2.02 11.60 -5.54
C CYS A 152 2.14 10.33 -6.39
N ARG A 153 2.95 10.34 -7.45
CA ARG A 153 3.21 9.13 -8.24
C ARG A 153 3.84 8.03 -7.39
N LYS A 154 4.85 8.36 -6.57
CA LYS A 154 5.50 7.39 -5.70
C LYS A 154 4.55 6.79 -4.66
N LEU A 155 3.69 7.61 -4.05
CA LEU A 155 2.66 7.16 -3.12
C LEU A 155 1.66 6.22 -3.81
N HIS A 156 1.24 6.55 -5.03
CA HIS A 156 0.36 5.68 -5.82
C HIS A 156 1.04 4.36 -6.20
N ASP A 157 2.30 4.38 -6.60
CA ASP A 157 3.05 3.17 -6.95
C ASP A 157 3.19 2.22 -5.74
N LEU A 158 3.19 2.77 -4.52
CA LEU A 158 3.17 2.05 -3.24
C LEU A 158 1.76 1.67 -2.74
N SER A 159 0.71 1.90 -3.55
CA SER A 159 -0.70 1.72 -3.17
C SER A 159 -1.15 2.54 -1.96
N LEU A 160 -0.45 3.64 -1.65
CA LEU A 160 -0.81 4.60 -0.60
C LEU A 160 -1.81 5.67 -1.09
N LEU A 161 -2.07 5.71 -2.39
CA LEU A 161 -3.18 6.44 -3.00
C LEU A 161 -4.07 5.45 -3.75
N LEU A 162 -5.39 5.62 -3.64
CA LEU A 162 -6.38 4.81 -4.37
C LEU A 162 -6.38 5.14 -5.87
N LYS A 163 -6.14 6.40 -6.20
CA LYS A 163 -6.11 6.90 -7.59
C LYS A 163 -5.04 7.98 -7.71
N PHE A 164 -4.34 7.96 -8.82
CA PHE A 164 -3.49 9.05 -9.28
C PHE A 164 -3.57 9.14 -10.80
N ASP A 165 -4.10 10.26 -11.30
CA ASP A 165 -4.14 10.57 -12.71
C ASP A 165 -3.40 11.88 -12.96
N LYS A 166 -2.22 11.77 -13.58
CA LYS A 166 -1.38 12.91 -13.91
C LYS A 166 -2.02 13.83 -14.97
N ALA A 167 -2.83 13.28 -15.89
CA ALA A 167 -3.39 14.04 -16.99
C ALA A 167 -4.54 14.93 -16.52
N THR A 168 -5.41 14.39 -15.66
CA THR A 168 -6.51 15.18 -15.05
C THR A 168 -6.08 15.91 -13.79
N GLY A 169 -4.95 15.52 -13.18
CA GLY A 169 -4.44 16.08 -11.94
C GLY A 169 -5.29 15.68 -10.74
N ILE A 170 -5.89 14.48 -10.77
CA ILE A 170 -6.78 13.97 -9.72
C ILE A 170 -6.09 12.86 -8.93
N ILE A 171 -6.21 12.93 -7.61
CA ILE A 171 -5.85 11.84 -6.70
C ILE A 171 -7.03 11.47 -5.80
N GLN A 172 -6.99 10.26 -5.24
CA GLN A 172 -7.94 9.82 -4.21
C GLN A 172 -7.21 9.01 -3.13
N ILE A 173 -7.67 9.14 -1.90
CA ILE A 173 -7.17 8.42 -0.72
C ILE A 173 -8.26 7.43 -0.29
N SER A 174 -7.92 6.17 -0.04
CA SER A 174 -8.92 5.21 0.45
C SER A 174 -9.20 5.41 1.94
N GLU A 175 -10.36 4.94 2.40
CA GLU A 175 -10.70 4.97 3.83
C GLU A 175 -9.64 4.29 4.71
N VAL A 176 -9.04 3.19 4.24
CA VAL A 176 -7.99 2.47 4.98
C VAL A 176 -6.76 3.35 5.22
N ILE A 177 -6.30 4.08 4.19
CA ILE A 177 -5.18 5.01 4.32
C ILE A 177 -5.58 6.20 5.21
N ARG A 178 -6.78 6.72 5.05
CA ARG A 178 -7.30 7.83 5.86
C ARG A 178 -7.36 7.48 7.35
N GLU A 179 -7.84 6.30 7.70
CA GLU A 179 -7.90 5.84 9.08
C GLU A 179 -6.51 5.64 9.68
N TYR A 180 -5.56 5.11 8.91
CA TYR A 180 -4.16 5.06 9.33
C TYR A 180 -3.58 6.45 9.59
N LEU A 181 -3.82 7.42 8.69
CA LEU A 181 -3.31 8.79 8.79
C LEU A 181 -3.86 9.51 10.03
N LYS A 182 -5.15 9.36 10.35
CA LYS A 182 -5.76 9.93 11.56
C LYS A 182 -5.14 9.38 12.84
N ASN A 183 -4.84 8.08 12.88
CA ASN A 183 -4.28 7.43 14.06
C ASN A 183 -2.77 7.70 14.24
N SER A 184 -2.06 7.95 13.13
CA SER A 184 -0.61 8.19 13.13
C SER A 184 -0.24 9.66 13.32
N ASN A 185 -1.18 10.57 13.02
CA ASN A 185 -1.03 12.00 13.23
C ASN A 185 -2.19 12.51 14.10
N PRO A 186 -2.11 12.35 15.43
CA PRO A 186 -3.09 12.92 16.34
C PRO A 186 -2.93 14.45 16.34
N LEU A 187 -3.59 15.12 15.39
CA LEU A 187 -3.82 16.56 15.46
C LEU A 187 -4.64 16.92 16.69
#